data_AF-A0A7W1CBV4-F1
#
_entry.id   AF-A0A7W1CBV4-F1
#
_cell.length_a   1.000
_cell.length_b   1.000
_cell.length_c   1.000
_cell.angle_alpha   90.00
_cell.angle_beta   90.00
_cell.angle_gamma   90.00
#
_symmetry.space_group_name_H-M   'P 1'
#
loop_
_entity.id
_entity.type
_entity.pdbx_description
1 polymer ?
#
loop_
_entity_poly.entity_id
_entity_poly.type
_entity_poly.pdbx_seq_one_letter_code
_entity_poly.pdbx_strand_id
1 'polypeptide(L)'
;MSKFFVEINRQQNEIAQTSVAAPSFLENQIAPGKPSVFLKVLKVFVMALFLFLIVGGVGSYFYWQNLKKTPQYSLALLVDAARRDDQKAIDELVDTDQIVDDFMPQITDKAVELYGRGVPPSTIQKMAQIAAPLMPAIKQRARAEVPHLIREKTSQFEKYPFWTITVGAERFLEIIREGDKSFVRSKLPNQSLEVTLKRDGERWQVVAIKDEVLARSVAEKIGQDLISVAQKGGVKKAGEQLGVSNLEEVLKKAEDIFK
;
A
#
# COMPACT_ATOMS: atom_id res chain seq x y z
N MET A 1 30.62 -8.84 -51.70
CA MET A 1 32.03 -8.41 -51.83
C MET A 1 32.36 -7.70 -50.52
N SER A 2 33.30 -8.08 -49.68
CA SER A 2 34.61 -8.70 -49.89
C SER A 2 34.98 -9.56 -48.69
N LYS A 3 35.57 -10.73 -48.97
CA LYS A 3 36.06 -11.71 -48.00
C LYS A 3 37.52 -11.34 -47.67
N PHE A 4 37.86 -11.22 -46.39
CA PHE A 4 39.27 -11.17 -45.97
C PHE A 4 39.75 -12.59 -45.66
N PHE A 5 40.76 -12.99 -46.41
CA PHE A 5 41.48 -14.26 -46.34
C PHE A 5 42.78 -14.05 -45.54
N VAL A 6 43.09 -15.04 -44.71
CA VAL A 6 44.42 -15.67 -44.49
C VAL A 6 45.58 -14.79 -44.02
N GLU A 7 46.13 -15.14 -42.85
CA GLU A 7 47.56 -15.44 -42.74
C GLU A 7 47.84 -16.49 -41.64
N ILE A 8 48.17 -17.70 -42.08
CA ILE A 8 48.63 -18.81 -41.24
C ILE A 8 50.15 -18.65 -41.14
N ASN A 9 50.65 -18.18 -39.99
CA ASN A 9 52.09 -18.13 -39.76
C ASN A 9 52.59 -19.51 -39.29
N ARG A 10 53.15 -20.23 -40.26
CA ARG A 10 53.84 -21.50 -40.15
C ARG A 10 55.35 -21.21 -40.12
N GLN A 11 55.97 -21.26 -38.95
CA GLN A 11 57.42 -21.41 -38.85
C GLN A 11 57.74 -22.81 -38.33
N GLN A 12 58.02 -23.71 -39.28
CA GLN A 12 58.92 -24.84 -39.11
C GLN A 12 60.34 -24.37 -39.44
N ASN A 13 61.28 -24.62 -38.53
CA ASN A 13 62.70 -24.88 -38.79
C ASN A 13 63.22 -25.58 -37.53
N GLU A 14 63.29 -26.90 -37.53
CA GLU A 14 64.42 -27.74 -37.95
C GLU A 14 65.65 -27.70 -37.02
N ILE A 15 65.76 -28.80 -36.27
CA ILE A 15 66.95 -29.65 -36.04
C ILE A 15 68.12 -29.06 -35.23
N ALA A 16 68.25 -29.55 -33.99
CA ALA A 16 69.54 -29.95 -33.43
C ALA A 16 69.35 -31.22 -32.59
N GLN A 17 69.72 -32.36 -33.17
CA GLN A 17 69.97 -33.58 -32.41
C GLN A 17 71.29 -33.41 -31.66
N THR A 18 71.23 -33.37 -30.33
CA THR A 18 72.42 -33.54 -29.48
C THR A 18 72.13 -34.67 -28.50
N SER A 19 72.62 -35.85 -28.85
CA SER A 19 72.76 -37.01 -27.97
C SER A 19 73.84 -36.72 -26.93
N VAL A 20 73.48 -36.53 -25.65
CA VAL A 20 74.40 -36.70 -24.52
C VAL A 20 73.65 -37.19 -23.28
N ALA A 21 74.02 -38.39 -22.84
CA ALA A 21 74.01 -38.94 -21.49
C ALA A 21 72.79 -38.74 -20.58
N ALA A 22 72.17 -39.87 -20.23
CA ALA A 22 71.35 -40.01 -19.03
C ALA A 22 72.21 -39.85 -17.76
N PRO A 23 71.74 -39.08 -16.76
CA PRO A 23 72.02 -39.36 -15.37
C PRO A 23 70.73 -39.76 -14.64
N SER A 24 70.79 -40.96 -14.07
CA SER A 24 70.30 -41.29 -12.73
C SER A 24 68.98 -40.66 -12.25
N PHE A 25 67.96 -41.51 -12.16
CA PHE A 25 67.08 -41.66 -11.00
C PHE A 25 67.25 -40.58 -9.91
N LEU A 26 66.49 -39.50 -10.04
CA LEU A 26 65.92 -38.87 -8.85
C LEU A 26 64.45 -39.25 -8.82
N GLU A 27 64.25 -40.39 -8.17
CA GLU A 27 63.04 -40.73 -7.42
C GLU A 27 62.68 -39.54 -6.54
N ASN A 28 61.97 -38.57 -7.12
CA ASN A 28 61.47 -37.44 -6.40
C ASN A 28 60.25 -37.95 -5.64
N GLN A 29 60.54 -38.45 -4.45
CA GLN A 29 59.60 -38.83 -3.41
C GLN A 29 58.44 -37.83 -3.43
N ILE A 30 57.23 -38.33 -3.75
CA ILE A 30 55.99 -37.65 -3.42
C ILE A 30 55.99 -37.59 -1.89
N ALA A 31 56.56 -36.52 -1.34
CA ALA A 31 56.53 -36.25 0.08
C ALA A 31 55.06 -36.35 0.51
N PRO A 32 54.74 -37.09 1.59
CA PRO A 32 53.38 -37.07 2.13
C PRO A 32 53.13 -35.62 2.54
N GLY A 33 52.37 -34.89 1.72
CA GLY A 33 52.05 -33.49 1.95
C GLY A 33 51.47 -33.39 3.35
N LYS A 34 52.26 -32.82 4.28
CA LYS A 34 51.83 -32.58 5.66
C LYS A 34 50.41 -32.02 5.58
N PRO A 35 49.41 -32.60 6.29
CA PRO A 35 48.03 -32.13 6.22
C PRO A 35 48.03 -30.66 6.66
N SER A 36 48.00 -29.80 5.65
CA SER A 36 48.57 -28.46 5.78
C SER A 36 47.65 -27.66 6.68
N VAL A 37 48.26 -26.85 7.54
CA VAL A 37 47.55 -25.93 8.44
C VAL A 37 46.51 -25.09 7.66
N PHE A 38 46.71 -24.89 6.36
CA PHE A 38 45.78 -24.28 5.41
C PHE A 38 44.39 -24.95 5.36
N LEU A 39 44.31 -26.28 5.33
CA LEU A 39 43.03 -27.02 5.34
C LEU A 39 42.26 -26.82 6.67
N LYS A 40 42.99 -26.67 7.78
CA LYS A 40 42.39 -26.37 9.10
C LYS A 40 41.87 -24.92 9.14
N VAL A 41 42.62 -23.96 8.62
CA VAL A 41 42.21 -22.54 8.55
C VAL A 41 41.00 -22.36 7.62
N LEU A 42 40.98 -23.02 6.46
CA LEU A 42 39.84 -22.99 5.54
C LEU A 42 38.58 -23.56 6.19
N LYS A 43 38.69 -24.66 6.94
CA LYS A 43 37.55 -25.24 7.67
C LYS A 43 37.00 -24.28 8.72
N VAL A 44 37.86 -23.59 9.47
CA VAL A 44 37.43 -22.56 10.45
C VAL A 44 36.75 -21.40 9.74
N PHE A 45 37.27 -20.95 8.59
CA PHE A 45 36.67 -19.84 7.83
C PHE A 45 35.29 -20.21 7.26
N VAL A 46 35.15 -21.41 6.67
CA VAL A 46 33.86 -21.91 6.19
C VAL A 46 32.87 -22.07 7.34
N MET A 47 33.31 -22.57 8.50
CA MET A 47 32.46 -22.67 9.69
C MET A 47 32.04 -21.30 10.21
N ALA A 48 32.94 -20.32 10.23
CA ALA A 48 32.64 -18.94 10.62
C ALA A 48 31.68 -18.26 9.65
N LEU A 49 31.87 -18.44 8.34
CA LEU A 49 30.96 -17.94 7.30
C LEU A 49 29.57 -18.58 7.43
N PHE A 50 29.51 -19.89 7.66
CA PHE A 50 28.26 -20.60 7.85
C PHE A 50 27.53 -20.15 9.12
N LEU A 51 28.27 -19.94 10.22
CA LEU A 51 27.73 -19.38 11.45
C LEU A 51 27.17 -17.96 11.20
N PHE A 52 27.89 -17.13 10.46
CA PHE A 52 27.45 -15.77 10.10
C PHE A 52 26.18 -15.79 9.24
N LEU A 53 26.09 -16.70 8.27
CA LEU A 53 24.88 -16.89 7.45
C LEU A 53 23.70 -17.37 8.29
N ILE A 54 23.90 -18.28 9.24
CA ILE A 54 22.83 -18.72 10.15
C ILE A 54 22.37 -17.55 11.03
N VAL A 55 23.29 -16.85 11.69
CA VAL A 55 22.95 -15.72 12.57
C VAL A 55 22.27 -14.60 11.78
N GLY A 56 22.79 -14.28 10.59
CA GLY A 56 22.18 -13.31 9.67
C GLY A 56 20.80 -13.75 9.19
N GLY A 57 20.62 -15.04 8.89
CA GLY A 57 19.33 -15.60 8.48
C GLY A 57 18.30 -15.57 9.60
N VAL A 58 18.67 -15.96 10.82
CA VAL A 58 17.79 -15.90 12.00
C VAL A 58 17.43 -14.47 12.33
N GLY A 59 18.41 -13.55 12.33
CA GLY A 59 18.18 -12.13 12.55
C GLY A 59 17.23 -11.53 11.51
N SER A 60 17.43 -11.86 10.24
CA SER A 60 16.56 -11.41 9.14
C SER A 60 15.14 -11.97 9.27
N TYR A 61 15.00 -13.24 9.68
CA TYR A 61 13.70 -13.86 9.91
C TYR A 61 12.92 -13.19 11.05
N PHE A 62 13.57 -12.97 12.20
CA PHE A 62 12.95 -12.26 13.33
C PHE A 62 12.60 -10.81 12.97
N TYR A 63 13.48 -10.12 12.24
CA TYR A 63 13.21 -8.78 11.73
C TYR A 63 11.98 -8.76 10.83
N TRP A 64 11.89 -9.68 9.86
CA TRP A 64 10.73 -9.81 8.98
C TRP A 64 9.44 -10.09 9.74
N GLN A 65 9.49 -10.95 10.76
CA GLN A 65 8.32 -11.28 11.57
C GLN A 65 7.86 -10.10 12.44
N ASN A 66 8.80 -9.30 12.97
CA ASN A 66 8.45 -8.08 13.70
C ASN A 66 7.88 -7.00 12.76
N LEU A 67 8.45 -6.88 11.56
CA LEU A 67 8.03 -5.91 10.55
C LEU A 67 6.59 -6.16 10.09
N LYS A 68 6.17 -7.42 9.95
CA LYS A 68 4.76 -7.77 9.66
C LYS A 68 3.76 -7.22 10.67
N LYS A 69 4.16 -7.09 11.93
CA LYS A 69 3.32 -6.59 13.04
C LYS A 69 3.22 -5.07 13.09
N THR A 70 3.88 -4.36 12.15
CA THR A 70 3.88 -2.90 12.10
C THR A 70 2.72 -2.36 11.26
N PRO A 71 2.19 -1.18 11.60
CA PRO A 71 1.18 -0.51 10.76
C PRO A 71 1.74 -0.13 9.38
N GLN A 72 3.03 0.19 9.30
CA GLN A 72 3.73 0.53 8.04
C GLN A 72 3.65 -0.60 7.01
N TYR A 73 3.82 -1.84 7.47
CA TYR A 73 3.71 -3.01 6.61
C TYR A 73 2.30 -3.18 6.06
N SER A 74 1.28 -2.97 6.90
CA SER A 74 -0.12 -3.09 6.46
C SER A 74 -0.51 -1.99 5.47
N LEU A 75 -0.02 -0.76 5.67
CA LEU A 75 -0.19 0.32 4.69
C LEU A 75 0.54 0.02 3.37
N ALA A 76 1.75 -0.53 3.43
CA ALA A 76 2.48 -0.93 2.23
C ALA A 76 1.76 -2.06 1.48
N LEU A 77 1.15 -3.01 2.20
CA LEU A 77 0.31 -4.05 1.61
C LEU A 77 -0.94 -3.47 0.97
N LEU A 78 -1.56 -2.45 1.58
CA LEU A 78 -2.73 -1.78 1.01
C LEU A 78 -2.38 -1.12 -0.33
N VAL A 79 -1.23 -0.45 -0.42
CA VAL A 79 -0.75 0.13 -1.68
C VAL A 79 -0.46 -0.96 -2.73
N ASP A 80 0.18 -2.07 -2.34
CA ASP A 80 0.45 -3.18 -3.25
C ASP A 80 -0.83 -3.87 -3.73
N ALA A 81 -1.82 -4.05 -2.85
CA ALA A 81 -3.14 -4.62 -3.18
C ALA A 81 -3.92 -3.70 -4.14
N ALA A 82 -3.94 -2.39 -3.86
CA ALA A 82 -4.56 -1.39 -4.74
C ALA A 82 -3.94 -1.38 -6.13
N ARG A 83 -2.61 -1.49 -6.21
CA ARG A 83 -1.87 -1.59 -7.48
C ARG A 83 -2.23 -2.85 -8.28
N ARG A 84 -2.47 -3.97 -7.60
CA ARG A 84 -2.82 -5.27 -8.23
C ARG A 84 -4.30 -5.44 -8.50
N ASP A 85 -5.12 -4.45 -8.14
CA ASP A 85 -6.57 -4.53 -8.20
C ASP A 85 -7.16 -5.70 -7.40
N ASP A 86 -6.50 -6.05 -6.29
CA ASP A 86 -6.91 -7.16 -5.43
C ASP A 86 -7.91 -6.66 -4.39
N GLN A 87 -9.19 -6.63 -4.76
CA GLN A 87 -10.26 -6.17 -3.87
C GLN A 87 -10.33 -6.99 -2.58
N LYS A 88 -10.08 -8.31 -2.64
CA LYS A 88 -10.11 -9.15 -1.43
C LYS A 88 -9.02 -8.75 -0.45
N ALA A 89 -7.81 -8.48 -0.94
CA ALA A 89 -6.73 -8.01 -0.09
C ALA A 89 -6.98 -6.60 0.47
N ILE A 90 -7.67 -5.73 -0.28
CA ILE A 90 -8.10 -4.42 0.24
C ILE A 90 -9.12 -4.60 1.36
N ASP A 91 -10.14 -5.44 1.16
CA ASP A 91 -11.19 -5.70 2.16
C ASP A 91 -10.61 -6.30 3.46
N GLU A 92 -9.55 -7.11 3.37
CA GLU A 92 -8.84 -7.63 4.56
C GLU A 92 -8.07 -6.54 5.33
N LEU A 93 -7.68 -5.46 4.67
CA LEU A 93 -6.85 -4.37 5.21
C LEU A 93 -7.66 -3.11 5.55
N VAL A 94 -8.93 -3.07 5.18
CA VAL A 94 -9.78 -1.88 5.23
C VAL A 94 -11.14 -2.29 5.81
N ASP A 95 -11.41 -1.86 7.04
CA ASP A 95 -12.75 -1.98 7.62
C ASP A 95 -13.65 -0.91 7.00
N THR A 96 -14.20 -1.21 5.83
CA THR A 96 -15.00 -0.27 5.05
C THR A 96 -16.24 0.20 5.82
N ASP A 97 -16.82 -0.67 6.65
CA ASP A 97 -17.99 -0.34 7.44
C ASP A 97 -17.64 0.71 8.51
N GLN A 98 -16.54 0.49 9.23
CA GLN A 98 -16.08 1.45 10.23
C GLN A 98 -15.59 2.76 9.61
N ILE A 99 -14.88 2.70 8.47
CA ILE A 99 -14.41 3.91 7.77
C ILE A 99 -15.59 4.76 7.35
N VAL A 100 -16.62 4.17 6.75
CA VAL A 100 -17.79 4.92 6.31
C VAL A 100 -18.47 5.58 7.51
N ASP A 101 -18.62 4.87 8.63
CA ASP A 101 -19.23 5.40 9.84
C ASP A 101 -18.45 6.59 10.42
N ASP A 102 -17.11 6.52 10.44
CA ASP A 102 -16.24 7.61 10.90
C ASP A 102 -16.10 8.76 9.87
N PHE A 103 -16.37 8.49 8.59
CA PHE A 103 -16.24 9.45 7.50
C PHE A 103 -17.52 10.25 7.24
N MET A 104 -18.70 9.68 7.53
CA MET A 104 -19.99 10.36 7.34
C MET A 104 -20.10 11.72 8.04
N PRO A 105 -19.64 11.91 9.28
CA PRO A 105 -19.64 13.24 9.91
C PRO A 105 -18.85 14.28 9.10
N GLN A 106 -17.68 13.90 8.59
CA GLN A 106 -16.83 14.79 7.79
C GLN A 106 -17.49 15.19 6.47
N ILE A 107 -18.12 14.24 5.78
CA ILE A 107 -18.90 14.51 4.56
C ILE A 107 -20.06 15.45 4.89
N THR A 108 -20.77 15.20 6.00
CA THR A 108 -21.93 16.01 6.41
C THR A 108 -21.52 17.44 6.73
N ASP A 109 -20.45 17.62 7.50
CA ASP A 109 -19.91 18.94 7.83
C ASP A 109 -19.51 19.70 6.56
N LYS A 110 -18.85 19.04 5.60
CA LYS A 110 -18.49 19.65 4.32
C LYS A 110 -19.68 19.93 3.43
N ALA A 111 -20.70 19.07 3.42
CA ALA A 111 -21.95 19.34 2.70
C ALA A 111 -22.67 20.57 3.28
N VAL A 112 -22.70 20.72 4.61
CA VAL A 112 -23.23 21.90 5.28
C VAL A 112 -22.42 23.15 4.94
N GLU A 113 -21.09 23.05 4.91
CA GLU A 113 -20.21 24.16 4.52
C GLU A 113 -20.44 24.62 3.07
N LEU A 114 -20.61 23.67 2.15
CA LEU A 114 -20.78 23.92 0.72
C LEU A 114 -22.19 24.37 0.34
N TYR A 115 -23.21 23.70 0.87
CA TYR A 115 -24.61 23.85 0.45
C TYR A 115 -25.50 24.52 1.51
N GLY A 116 -25.08 24.55 2.77
CA GLY A 116 -25.81 25.17 3.88
C GLY A 116 -25.50 26.65 4.09
N ARG A 117 -24.70 27.29 3.23
CA ARG A 117 -24.35 28.71 3.37
C ARG A 117 -25.62 29.58 3.30
N GLY A 118 -25.90 30.29 4.40
CA GLY A 118 -27.11 31.11 4.54
C GLY A 118 -28.32 30.38 5.10
N VAL A 119 -28.19 29.09 5.45
CA VAL A 119 -29.24 28.29 6.10
C VAL A 119 -29.02 28.27 7.62
N PRO A 120 -30.04 28.56 8.45
CA PRO A 120 -29.91 28.51 9.90
C PRO A 120 -29.54 27.10 10.42
N PRO A 121 -28.74 26.98 11.50
CA PRO A 121 -28.38 25.67 12.08
C PRO A 121 -29.58 24.79 12.43
N SER A 122 -30.68 25.40 12.88
CA SER A 122 -31.93 24.69 13.19
C SER A 122 -32.56 24.03 11.95
N THR A 123 -32.40 24.62 10.77
CA THR A 123 -32.89 24.06 9.51
C THR A 123 -32.00 22.91 9.04
N ILE A 124 -30.68 23.04 9.19
CA ILE A 124 -29.71 21.96 8.92
C ILE A 124 -30.03 20.73 9.80
N GLN A 125 -30.31 20.94 11.10
CA GLN A 125 -30.68 19.85 12.01
C GLN A 125 -31.98 19.16 11.60
N LYS A 126 -33.00 19.92 11.18
CA LYS A 126 -34.24 19.33 10.66
C LYS A 126 -34.01 18.54 9.37
N MET A 127 -33.14 19.03 8.48
CA MET A 127 -32.75 18.30 7.28
C MET A 127 -31.99 17.01 7.61
N ALA A 128 -31.11 17.03 8.60
CA ALA A 128 -30.42 15.83 9.08
C ALA A 128 -31.41 14.77 9.60
N GLN A 129 -32.46 15.19 10.33
CA GLN A 129 -33.53 14.29 10.79
C GLN A 129 -34.32 13.70 9.61
N ILE A 130 -34.58 14.49 8.58
CA ILE A 130 -35.26 14.06 7.35
C ILE A 130 -34.37 13.11 6.52
N ALA A 131 -33.06 13.32 6.53
CA ALA A 131 -32.09 12.48 5.83
C ALA A 131 -31.71 11.20 6.61
N ALA A 132 -32.02 11.10 7.90
CA ALA A 132 -31.68 9.95 8.73
C ALA A 132 -32.12 8.59 8.14
N PRO A 133 -33.33 8.45 7.55
CA PRO A 133 -33.74 7.20 6.88
C PRO A 133 -32.96 6.90 5.59
N LEU A 134 -32.32 7.90 4.98
CA LEU A 134 -31.50 7.76 3.77
C LEU A 134 -30.07 7.34 4.09
N MET A 135 -29.64 7.51 5.35
CA MET A 135 -28.29 7.21 5.78
C MET A 135 -27.81 5.79 5.43
N PRO A 136 -28.62 4.71 5.61
CA PRO A 136 -28.19 3.38 5.20
C PRO A 136 -27.86 3.27 3.70
N ALA A 137 -28.66 3.90 2.83
CA ALA A 137 -28.41 3.91 1.39
C ALA A 137 -27.17 4.74 1.03
N ILE A 138 -26.97 5.88 1.69
CA ILE A 138 -25.76 6.72 1.52
C ILE A 138 -24.52 5.94 1.96
N LYS A 139 -24.58 5.28 3.12
CA LYS A 139 -23.49 4.43 3.63
C LYS A 139 -23.18 3.30 2.64
N GLN A 140 -24.20 2.62 2.12
CA GLN A 140 -23.99 1.55 1.14
C GLN A 140 -23.29 2.05 -0.13
N ARG A 141 -23.66 3.24 -0.62
CA ARG A 141 -23.00 3.86 -1.78
C ARG A 141 -21.59 4.33 -1.46
N ALA A 142 -21.36 4.88 -0.27
CA ALA A 142 -20.02 5.21 0.20
C ALA A 142 -19.14 3.95 0.30
N ARG A 143 -19.65 2.83 0.82
CA ARG A 143 -18.95 1.53 0.86
C ARG A 143 -18.51 1.08 -0.53
N ALA A 144 -19.33 1.29 -1.56
CA ALA A 144 -18.98 0.96 -2.93
C ALA A 144 -17.90 1.88 -3.53
N GLU A 145 -17.82 3.13 -3.08
CA GLU A 145 -16.88 4.14 -3.61
C GLU A 145 -15.54 4.16 -2.85
N VAL A 146 -15.52 3.79 -1.56
CA VAL A 146 -14.32 3.82 -0.70
C VAL A 146 -13.12 3.05 -1.31
N PRO A 147 -13.28 1.79 -1.80
CA PRO A 147 -12.15 1.09 -2.43
C PRO A 147 -11.59 1.84 -3.64
N HIS A 148 -12.46 2.47 -4.43
CA HIS A 148 -12.04 3.27 -5.59
C HIS A 148 -11.26 4.52 -5.16
N LEU A 149 -11.70 5.21 -4.11
CA LEU A 149 -11.02 6.37 -3.56
C LEU A 149 -9.64 6.00 -2.97
N ILE A 150 -9.55 4.87 -2.26
CA ILE A 150 -8.28 4.35 -1.76
C ILE A 150 -7.32 4.09 -2.92
N ARG A 151 -7.79 3.47 -4.00
CA ARG A 151 -6.99 3.26 -5.21
C ARG A 151 -6.50 4.57 -5.83
N GLU A 152 -7.39 5.53 -6.01
CA GLU A 152 -7.03 6.82 -6.57
C GLU A 152 -5.95 7.52 -5.74
N LYS A 153 -6.07 7.49 -4.41
CA LYS A 153 -5.09 8.09 -3.49
C LYS A 153 -3.80 7.30 -3.37
N THR A 154 -3.83 5.99 -3.60
CA THR A 154 -2.63 5.13 -3.57
C THR A 154 -1.88 5.13 -4.89
N SER A 155 -2.52 5.51 -6.00
CA SER A 155 -1.90 5.60 -7.34
C SER A 155 -0.60 6.41 -7.37
N GLN A 156 -0.54 7.51 -6.59
CA GLN A 156 0.66 8.35 -6.48
C GLN A 156 1.87 7.62 -5.88
N PHE A 157 1.64 6.54 -5.13
CA PHE A 157 2.66 5.73 -4.48
C PHE A 157 3.04 4.49 -5.30
N GLU A 158 2.35 4.17 -6.39
CA GLU A 158 2.62 2.99 -7.24
C GLU A 158 4.04 2.98 -7.84
N LYS A 159 4.61 4.17 -8.06
CA LYS A 159 5.98 4.35 -8.57
C LYS A 159 7.07 3.89 -7.59
N TYR A 160 6.74 3.69 -6.32
CA TYR A 160 7.71 3.27 -5.31
C TYR A 160 7.61 1.76 -5.05
N PRO A 161 8.73 1.03 -5.01
CA PRO A 161 8.69 -0.39 -4.69
C PRO A 161 8.31 -0.59 -3.21
N PHE A 162 7.68 -1.73 -2.92
CA PHE A 162 7.11 -2.06 -1.61
C PHE A 162 8.07 -1.78 -0.44
N TRP A 163 9.33 -2.25 -0.56
CA TRP A 163 10.33 -2.07 0.49
C TRP A 163 10.63 -0.60 0.79
N THR A 164 10.57 0.28 -0.21
CA THR A 164 10.81 1.72 -0.04
C THR A 164 9.66 2.35 0.73
N ILE A 165 8.42 1.90 0.49
CA ILE A 165 7.25 2.36 1.26
C ILE A 165 7.38 1.90 2.71
N THR A 166 7.72 0.62 2.95
CA THR A 166 7.79 0.08 4.31
C THR A 166 8.93 0.71 5.13
N VAL A 167 10.13 0.86 4.57
CA VAL A 167 11.28 1.44 5.29
C VAL A 167 11.24 2.97 5.32
N GLY A 168 10.63 3.58 4.29
CA GLY A 168 10.59 5.04 4.13
C GLY A 168 9.37 5.71 4.76
N ALA A 169 8.34 4.96 5.17
CA ALA A 169 7.08 5.50 5.69
C ALA A 169 7.30 6.54 6.80
N GLU A 170 8.17 6.29 7.78
CA GLU A 170 8.40 7.19 8.93
C GLU A 170 8.97 8.58 8.55
N ARG A 171 9.58 8.70 7.36
CA ARG A 171 10.08 9.99 6.87
C ARG A 171 8.96 10.90 6.41
N PHE A 172 7.89 10.33 5.87
CA PHE A 172 6.76 11.07 5.29
C PHE A 172 5.50 11.00 6.16
N LEU A 173 5.44 10.02 7.06
CA LEU A 173 4.32 9.75 7.94
C LEU A 173 4.80 9.81 9.40
N GLU A 174 4.01 10.45 10.23
CA GLU A 174 4.09 10.34 11.67
C GLU A 174 3.20 9.17 12.11
N ILE A 175 3.78 8.20 12.80
CA ILE A 175 3.08 6.97 13.20
C ILE A 175 3.12 6.90 14.72
N ILE A 176 1.98 7.16 15.34
CA ILE A 176 1.79 7.08 16.77
C ILE A 176 1.06 5.77 17.05
N ARG A 177 1.57 4.96 17.97
CA ARG A 177 0.95 3.70 18.37
C ARG A 177 0.44 3.81 19.80
N GLU A 178 -0.86 3.57 19.97
CA GLU A 178 -1.56 3.58 21.24
C GLU A 178 -2.25 2.22 21.45
N GLY A 179 -1.49 1.26 21.98
CA GLY A 179 -1.96 -0.11 22.18
C GLY A 179 -2.38 -0.79 20.86
N ASP A 180 -3.68 -1.05 20.73
CA ASP A 180 -4.31 -1.67 19.56
C ASP A 180 -4.78 -0.68 18.50
N LYS A 181 -4.52 0.62 18.69
CA LYS A 181 -4.77 1.67 17.70
C LYS A 181 -3.46 2.30 17.26
N SER A 182 -3.42 2.75 16.01
CA SER A 182 -2.31 3.52 15.47
C SER A 182 -2.83 4.69 14.66
N PHE A 183 -2.31 5.88 14.94
CA PHE A 183 -2.62 7.11 14.22
C PHE A 183 -1.47 7.38 13.26
N VAL A 184 -1.81 7.49 11.98
CA VAL A 184 -0.85 7.73 10.90
C VAL A 184 -1.19 9.07 10.28
N ARG A 185 -0.31 10.06 10.45
CA ARG A 185 -0.49 11.42 9.92
C ARG A 185 0.54 11.70 8.85
N SER A 186 0.13 12.31 7.76
CA SER A 186 1.07 12.82 6.77
C SER A 186 1.85 14.02 7.32
N LYS A 187 3.19 14.00 7.17
CA LYS A 187 4.07 15.14 7.48
C LYS A 187 4.16 16.14 6.32
N LEU A 188 3.49 15.86 5.19
CA LEU A 188 3.55 16.72 4.02
C LEU A 188 2.68 17.97 4.23
N PRO A 189 3.23 19.19 4.04
CA PRO A 189 2.56 20.44 4.42
C PRO A 189 1.23 20.71 3.69
N ASN A 190 1.02 20.09 2.52
CA ASN A 190 -0.18 20.28 1.70
C ASN A 190 -1.13 19.07 1.73
N GLN A 191 -0.95 18.11 2.65
CA GLN A 191 -1.78 16.92 2.73
C GLN A 191 -2.12 16.59 4.18
N SER A 192 -3.33 16.93 4.62
CA SER A 192 -3.85 16.61 5.95
C SER A 192 -4.47 15.21 6.04
N LEU A 193 -3.82 14.22 5.41
CA LEU A 193 -4.27 12.83 5.49
C LEU A 193 -3.90 12.26 6.87
N GLU A 194 -4.92 11.92 7.65
CA GLU A 194 -4.80 11.20 8.91
C GLU A 194 -5.59 9.88 8.80
N VAL A 195 -4.91 8.77 9.05
CA VAL A 195 -5.46 7.42 8.96
C VAL A 195 -5.37 6.78 10.33
N THR A 196 -6.47 6.26 10.83
CA THR A 196 -6.47 5.45 12.05
C THR A 196 -6.48 3.98 11.65
N LEU A 197 -5.53 3.24 12.20
CA LEU A 197 -5.47 1.81 12.09
C LEU A 197 -5.84 1.15 13.42
N LYS A 198 -6.46 -0.01 13.34
CA LYS A 198 -6.75 -0.89 14.47
C LYS A 198 -6.08 -2.23 14.23
N ARG A 199 -5.54 -2.84 15.28
CA ARG A 199 -4.98 -4.17 15.21
C ARG A 199 -6.11 -5.19 15.02
N ASP A 200 -5.98 -6.00 13.98
CA ASP A 200 -6.81 -7.19 13.73
C ASP A 200 -5.91 -8.41 13.56
N GLY A 201 -5.82 -9.22 14.63
CA GLY A 201 -4.87 -10.34 14.74
C GLY A 201 -3.41 -9.90 14.54
N GLU A 202 -2.79 -10.41 13.48
CA GLU A 202 -1.39 -10.14 13.12
C GLU A 202 -1.21 -8.90 12.21
N ARG A 203 -2.30 -8.30 11.73
CA ARG A 203 -2.29 -7.17 10.79
C ARG A 203 -2.94 -5.93 11.39
N TRP A 204 -2.75 -4.80 10.72
CA TRP A 204 -3.43 -3.56 11.02
C TRP A 204 -4.43 -3.25 9.92
N GLN A 205 -5.67 -3.01 10.31
CA GLN A 205 -6.74 -2.59 9.41
C GLN A 205 -6.94 -1.10 9.51
N VAL A 206 -7.15 -0.44 8.37
CA VAL A 206 -7.60 0.95 8.33
C VAL A 206 -9.04 0.98 8.78
N VAL A 207 -9.34 1.75 9.82
CA VAL A 207 -10.68 1.84 10.41
C VAL A 207 -11.26 3.25 10.34
N ALA A 208 -10.43 4.27 10.19
CA ALA A 208 -10.90 5.62 9.98
C ALA A 208 -9.95 6.38 9.07
N ILE A 209 -10.52 7.26 8.23
CA ILE A 209 -9.77 8.18 7.37
C ILE A 209 -10.29 9.57 7.66
N LYS A 210 -9.36 10.50 7.89
CA LYS A 210 -9.63 11.92 8.03
C LYS A 210 -8.84 12.65 6.97
N ASP A 211 -9.57 13.23 6.02
CA ASP A 211 -9.03 14.00 4.90
C ASP A 211 -10.10 14.99 4.47
N GLU A 212 -9.83 16.28 4.71
CA GLU A 212 -10.79 17.34 4.40
C GLU A 212 -11.03 17.50 2.89
N VAL A 213 -10.00 17.26 2.07
CA VAL A 213 -10.08 17.35 0.62
C VAL A 213 -10.93 16.21 0.09
N LEU A 214 -10.74 15.00 0.64
CA LEU A 214 -11.55 13.85 0.30
C LEU A 214 -13.01 14.03 0.73
N ALA A 215 -13.25 14.47 1.97
CA ALA A 215 -14.60 14.71 2.48
C ALA A 215 -15.35 15.72 1.62
N ARG A 216 -14.66 16.79 1.21
CA ARG A 216 -15.20 17.79 0.29
C ARG A 216 -15.53 17.20 -1.08
N SER A 217 -14.60 16.47 -1.70
CA SER A 217 -14.81 15.87 -3.03
C SER A 217 -15.98 14.89 -3.03
N VAL A 218 -16.10 14.06 -2.00
CA VAL A 218 -17.22 13.11 -1.84
C VAL A 218 -18.54 13.86 -1.62
N ALA A 219 -18.55 14.90 -0.77
CA ALA A 219 -19.73 15.74 -0.57
C ALA A 219 -20.19 16.43 -1.87
N GLU A 220 -19.25 16.95 -2.67
CA GLU A 220 -19.54 17.56 -3.98
C GLU A 220 -20.11 16.52 -4.96
N LYS A 221 -19.53 15.33 -5.06
CA LYS A 221 -20.00 14.24 -5.94
C LYS A 221 -21.41 13.79 -5.56
N ILE A 222 -21.66 13.54 -4.27
CA ILE A 222 -22.99 13.16 -3.77
C ILE A 222 -24.01 14.29 -4.02
N GLY A 223 -23.65 15.54 -3.75
CA GLY A 223 -24.51 16.70 -3.99
C GLY A 223 -24.88 16.86 -5.46
N GLN A 224 -23.91 16.72 -6.37
CA GLN A 224 -24.13 16.78 -7.82
C GLN A 224 -24.99 15.63 -8.33
N ASP A 225 -24.80 14.42 -7.83
CA ASP A 225 -25.63 13.25 -8.15
C ASP A 225 -27.08 13.49 -7.74
N LEU A 226 -27.32 13.99 -6.52
CA LEU A 226 -28.66 14.32 -6.02
C LEU A 226 -29.34 15.40 -6.86
N ILE A 227 -28.64 16.49 -7.20
CA ILE A 227 -29.16 17.55 -8.07
C ILE A 227 -29.51 17.01 -9.46
N SER A 228 -28.62 16.20 -10.04
CA SER A 228 -28.81 15.61 -11.36
C SER A 228 -30.04 14.69 -11.41
N VAL A 229 -30.22 13.89 -10.36
CA VAL A 229 -31.36 13.00 -10.19
C VAL A 229 -32.66 13.80 -10.03
N ALA A 230 -32.65 14.85 -9.22
CA ALA A 230 -33.80 15.75 -9.06
C ALA A 230 -34.20 16.44 -10.38
N GLN A 231 -33.23 16.89 -11.18
CA GLN A 231 -33.44 17.55 -12.46
C GLN A 231 -33.95 16.61 -13.57
N LYS A 232 -33.48 15.36 -13.62
CA LYS A 232 -33.74 14.44 -14.75
C LYS A 232 -34.96 13.52 -14.58
N GLY A 233 -35.34 13.19 -13.36
CA GLY A 233 -36.32 12.11 -13.10
C GLY A 233 -37.60 12.52 -12.39
N GLY A 234 -37.63 13.70 -11.78
CA GLY A 234 -38.60 13.99 -10.73
C GLY A 234 -38.35 13.15 -9.48
N VAL A 235 -38.83 13.65 -8.34
CA VAL A 235 -38.62 13.11 -6.99
C VAL A 235 -38.93 11.61 -6.87
N LYS A 236 -39.89 11.11 -7.64
CA LYS A 236 -40.34 9.72 -7.57
C LYS A 236 -39.35 8.72 -8.18
N LYS A 237 -38.80 9.01 -9.38
CA LYS A 237 -37.73 8.17 -9.99
C LYS A 237 -36.44 8.22 -9.19
N ALA A 238 -36.15 9.36 -8.58
CA ALA A 238 -35.02 9.51 -7.67
C ALA A 238 -35.11 8.55 -6.49
N GLY A 239 -36.29 8.46 -5.86
CA GLY A 239 -36.55 7.54 -4.76
C GLY A 239 -36.37 6.08 -5.17
N GLU A 240 -36.91 5.69 -6.33
CA GLU A 240 -36.78 4.33 -6.86
C GLU A 240 -35.32 3.95 -7.18
N GLN A 241 -34.53 4.85 -7.77
CA GLN A 241 -33.12 4.60 -8.09
C GLN A 241 -32.20 4.57 -6.87
N LEU A 242 -32.56 5.32 -5.81
CA LEU A 242 -31.81 5.36 -4.56
C LEU A 242 -32.27 4.30 -3.55
N GLY A 243 -33.27 3.48 -3.89
CA GLY A 243 -33.83 2.45 -3.00
C GLY A 243 -34.65 3.02 -1.84
N VAL A 244 -35.21 4.22 -2.01
CA VAL A 244 -35.93 4.98 -0.99
C VAL A 244 -37.38 5.20 -1.45
N SER A 245 -38.29 4.39 -0.92
CA SER A 245 -39.73 4.45 -1.23
C SER A 245 -40.42 5.73 -0.73
N ASN A 246 -39.84 6.45 0.22
CA ASN A 246 -40.47 7.61 0.88
C ASN A 246 -39.84 8.97 0.50
N LEU A 247 -39.08 9.04 -0.60
CA LEU A 247 -38.35 10.27 -0.98
C LEU A 247 -39.30 11.47 -1.21
N GLU A 248 -40.52 11.20 -1.71
CA GLU A 248 -41.55 12.22 -1.96
C GLU A 248 -42.06 12.88 -0.67
N GLU A 249 -42.28 12.10 0.38
CA GLU A 249 -42.72 12.62 1.68
C GLU A 249 -41.60 13.40 2.40
N VAL A 250 -40.37 12.91 2.27
CA VAL A 250 -39.14 13.55 2.76
C VAL A 250 -38.95 14.92 2.11
N LEU A 251 -39.11 15.02 0.78
CA LEU A 251 -38.95 16.28 0.05
C LEU A 251 -40.09 17.26 0.31
N LYS A 252 -41.32 16.78 0.48
CA LYS A 252 -42.45 17.62 0.88
C LYS A 252 -42.23 18.23 2.28
N LYS A 253 -41.79 17.43 3.25
CA LYS A 253 -41.40 17.93 4.59
C LYS A 253 -40.25 18.93 4.54
N ALA A 254 -39.29 18.73 3.63
CA ALA A 254 -38.19 19.66 3.42
C ALA A 254 -38.67 21.01 2.84
N GLU A 255 -39.60 20.99 1.88
CA GLU A 255 -40.21 22.20 1.30
C GLU A 255 -40.97 23.02 2.35
N ASP A 256 -41.72 22.35 3.22
CA ASP A 256 -42.47 23.00 4.31
C ASP A 256 -41.58 23.67 5.36
N ILE A 257 -40.29 23.29 5.46
CA ILE A 257 -39.33 23.95 6.37
C ILE A 257 -38.78 25.27 5.77
N PHE A 258 -38.77 25.40 4.44
CA PHE A 258 -38.28 26.58 3.75
C PHE A 258 -39.37 27.62 3.44
N LYS A 259 -40.64 27.30 3.67
CA LYS A 259 -41.76 28.25 3.64
C LYS A 259 -41.89 28.99 4.98
#